data_AF-A0A7S4DCE9-F1
#
_entry.id   AF-A0A7S4DCE9-F1
#
_cell.length_a   1.000
_cell.length_b   1.000
_cell.length_c   1.000
_cell.angle_alpha   90.00
_cell.angle_beta   90.00
_cell.angle_gamma   90.00
#
_symmetry.space_group_name_H-M   'P 1'
#
loop_
_entity.id
_entity.type
_entity.pdbx_description
1 polymer ?
#
loop_
_entity_poly.entity_id
_entity_poly.type
_entity_poly.pdbx_seq_one_letter_code
_entity_poly.pdbx_strand_id
1 'polypeptide(L)'
;MGKYEGWYNVKEETFVTDMEAEAAGFKDEHGLPLKRMSEESYFFRLSNYQERLVAHIEAHPEFVRPEMYRNNILNRLRDPKKPLGDLSISRTTFEWGVRVPEGFDQKHVM
;
A
#
# COMPACT_ATOMS: atom_id res chain seq x y z
N MET A 1 -13.11 -1.40 -9.26
CA MET A 1 -13.57 -0.50 -8.18
C MET A 1 -13.72 -1.32 -6.93
N GLY A 2 -13.13 -0.86 -5.83
CA GLY A 2 -13.31 -1.43 -4.51
C GLY A 2 -13.43 -0.31 -3.49
N LYS A 3 -13.83 -0.65 -2.27
CA LYS A 3 -13.70 0.26 -1.12
C LYS A 3 -12.44 -0.14 -0.36
N TYR A 4 -11.50 0.80 -0.24
CA TYR A 4 -10.40 0.64 0.69
C TYR A 4 -10.91 1.01 2.07
N GLU A 5 -11.00 0.03 2.97
CA GLU A 5 -11.21 0.27 4.39
C GLU A 5 -9.92 0.03 5.14
N GLY A 6 -9.44 1.06 5.83
CA GLY A 6 -8.23 0.97 6.63
C GLY A 6 -8.11 2.13 7.61
N TRP A 7 -7.14 2.01 8.50
CA TRP A 7 -6.76 3.10 9.40
C TRP A 7 -5.89 4.08 8.63
N TYR A 8 -6.21 5.36 8.70
CA TYR A 8 -5.57 6.41 7.94
C TYR A 8 -4.91 7.41 8.88
N ASN A 9 -3.62 7.65 8.68
CA ASN A 9 -2.93 8.78 9.29
C ASN A 9 -3.15 10.00 8.40
N VAL A 10 -3.95 10.95 8.88
CA VAL A 10 -4.27 12.18 8.15
C VAL A 10 -3.03 13.04 7.91
N LYS A 11 -2.07 13.04 8.85
CA LYS A 11 -0.89 13.91 8.79
C LYS A 11 0.15 13.41 7.79
N GLU A 12 0.33 12.10 7.73
CA GLU A 12 1.29 11.45 6.83
C GLU A 12 0.68 10.99 5.50
N GLU A 13 -0.63 11.18 5.35
CA GLU A 13 -1.43 10.76 4.20
C GLU A 13 -1.28 9.27 3.83
N THR A 14 -0.97 8.44 4.83
CA THR A 14 -0.69 7.02 4.64
C THR A 14 -1.74 6.14 5.29
N PHE A 15 -1.97 4.98 4.68
CA PHE A 15 -2.79 3.94 5.27
C PHE A 15 -1.93 3.00 6.11
N VAL A 16 -2.49 2.62 7.26
CA VAL A 16 -1.92 1.74 8.26
C VAL A 16 -2.75 0.46 8.26
N THR A 17 -2.08 -0.69 8.26
CA THR A 17 -2.78 -1.98 8.31
C THR A 17 -3.50 -2.16 9.65
N ASP A 18 -4.54 -2.99 9.69
CA ASP A 18 -5.29 -3.25 10.94
C ASP A 18 -4.39 -3.75 12.08
N MET A 19 -3.42 -4.62 11.76
CA MET A 19 -2.46 -5.14 12.75
C MET A 19 -1.56 -4.04 13.33
N GLU A 20 -1.08 -3.12 12.48
CA GLU A 20 -0.23 -2.01 12.90
C GLU A 20 -1.03 -0.99 13.72
N ALA A 21 -2.27 -0.70 13.31
CA ALA A 21 -3.15 0.21 14.04
C ALA A 21 -3.54 -0.34 15.42
N GLU A 22 -3.84 -1.64 15.52
CA GLU A 22 -4.12 -2.29 16.80
C GLU A 22 -2.91 -2.27 17.73
N ALA A 23 -1.72 -2.58 17.20
CA ALA A 23 -0.47 -2.51 17.97
C ALA A 23 -0.14 -1.09 18.47
N ALA A 24 -0.53 -0.06 17.72
CA ALA A 24 -0.34 1.35 18.08
C ALA A 24 -1.50 1.94 18.91
N GLY A 25 -2.50 1.14 19.29
CA GLY A 25 -3.67 1.61 20.03
C GLY A 25 -4.48 2.65 19.24
N PHE A 26 -4.52 2.52 17.92
CA PHE A 26 -5.20 3.39 16.96
C PHE A 26 -4.71 4.83 16.99
N LYS A 27 -3.43 5.05 17.27
CA LYS A 27 -2.78 6.37 17.27
C LYS A 27 -1.51 6.37 16.46
N ASP A 28 -1.15 7.52 15.91
CA ASP A 28 0.15 7.73 15.27
C ASP A 28 1.27 7.92 16.32
N GLU A 29 2.50 8.07 15.83
CA GLU A 29 3.71 8.29 16.65
C GLU A 29 3.67 9.59 17.50
N HIS A 30 2.74 10.50 17.21
CA HIS A 30 2.51 11.74 17.96
C HIS A 30 1.28 11.66 18.88
N GLY A 31 0.62 10.51 18.96
CA GLY A 31 -0.55 10.27 19.79
C GLY A 31 -1.87 10.76 19.18
N LEU A 32 -1.90 11.17 17.91
CA LEU A 32 -3.12 11.56 17.20
C LEU A 32 -3.88 10.31 16.77
N PRO A 33 -5.22 10.30 16.87
CA PRO A 33 -6.02 9.14 16.50
C PRO A 33 -5.98 8.89 14.99
N LEU A 34 -5.73 7.63 14.61
CA LEU A 34 -5.93 7.15 13.24
C LEU A 34 -7.41 7.18 12.92
N LYS A 35 -7.77 7.60 11.70
CA LYS A 35 -9.16 7.62 11.24
C LYS A 35 -9.46 6.37 10.43
N ARG A 36 -10.53 5.67 10.76
CA ARG A 36 -11.04 4.61 9.88
C ARG A 36 -11.69 5.28 8.67
N MET A 37 -11.11 5.09 7.49
CA MET A 37 -11.62 5.66 6.25
C MET A 37 -12.03 4.54 5.31
N SER A 38 -13.19 4.71 4.67
CA SER A 38 -13.72 3.86 3.60
C SER A 38 -13.81 4.74 2.36
N GLU A 39 -12.82 4.66 1.47
CA GLU A 39 -12.80 5.43 0.23
C GLU A 39 -12.93 4.50 -0.98
N GLU A 40 -13.70 4.92 -1.98
CA GLU A 40 -13.67 4.26 -3.27
C GLU A 40 -12.32 4.51 -3.93
N SER A 41 -11.68 3.45 -4.40
CA SER A 41 -10.39 3.54 -5.08
C SER A 41 -10.27 2.52 -6.20
N TYR A 42 -9.47 2.88 -7.20
CA TYR A 42 -8.86 1.95 -8.11
C TYR A 42 -7.69 1.24 -7.43
N PHE A 43 -7.64 -0.06 -7.61
CA PHE A 43 -6.61 -0.91 -7.05
C PHE A 43 -5.73 -1.47 -8.15
N PHE A 44 -4.43 -1.34 -7.97
CA PHE A 44 -3.48 -2.15 -8.69
C PHE A 44 -3.44 -3.54 -8.04
N ARG A 45 -3.62 -4.58 -8.85
CA ARG A 45 -3.58 -5.98 -8.40
C ARG A 45 -2.17 -6.44 -8.10
N LEU A 46 -1.53 -5.79 -7.13
CA LEU A 46 -0.15 -6.02 -6.73
C LEU A 46 0.03 -7.44 -6.16
N SER A 47 -1.01 -7.99 -5.53
CA SER A 47 -1.02 -9.37 -5.04
C SER A 47 -0.64 -10.41 -6.11
N ASN A 48 -1.06 -10.18 -7.37
CA ASN A 48 -0.71 -11.05 -8.51
C ASN A 48 0.79 -11.08 -8.85
N TYR A 49 1.59 -10.17 -8.30
CA TYR A 49 3.01 -10.02 -8.61
C TYR A 49 3.94 -10.55 -7.54
N GLN A 50 3.44 -11.03 -6.38
CA GLN A 50 4.30 -11.49 -5.29
C GLN A 50 5.33 -12.54 -5.75
N GLU A 51 4.86 -13.65 -6.33
CA GLU A 51 5.74 -14.72 -6.80
C GLU A 51 6.67 -14.27 -7.92
N ARG A 52 6.18 -13.38 -8.81
CA ARG A 52 6.98 -12.82 -9.91
C ARG A 52 8.11 -11.93 -9.39
N LEU A 53 7.85 -11.14 -8.34
CA LEU A 53 8.84 -10.29 -7.70
C LEU A 53 9.91 -11.13 -6.99
N VAL A 54 9.50 -12.15 -6.23
CA VAL A 54 10.45 -13.08 -5.58
C VAL A 54 11.35 -13.73 -6.62
N ALA A 55 10.77 -14.33 -7.67
CA ALA A 55 11.54 -14.97 -8.73
C ALA A 55 12.50 -14.01 -9.45
N HIS A 56 12.07 -12.77 -9.71
CA HIS A 56 12.92 -11.76 -10.34
C HIS A 56 14.11 -11.37 -9.47
N ILE A 57 13.90 -11.11 -8.17
CA ILE A 57 14.96 -10.70 -7.24
C ILE A 57 15.94 -11.86 -6.95
N GLU A 58 15.48 -13.10 -7.02
CA GLU A 58 16.35 -14.28 -6.95
C GLU A 58 17.21 -14.44 -8.20
N ALA A 59 16.60 -14.33 -9.38
CA ALA A 59 17.29 -14.46 -10.66
C ALA A 59 18.29 -13.32 -10.95
N HIS A 60 18.10 -12.16 -10.31
CA HIS A 60 18.93 -10.96 -10.50
C HIS A 60 19.46 -10.44 -9.15
N PRO A 61 20.50 -11.05 -8.57
CA PRO A 61 21.05 -10.66 -7.27
C PRO A 61 21.50 -9.19 -7.17
N GLU A 62 21.83 -8.58 -8.30
CA GLU A 62 22.23 -7.18 -8.44
C GLU A 62 21.08 -6.17 -8.46
N PHE A 63 19.83 -6.63 -8.66
CA PHE A 63 18.66 -5.76 -8.81
C PHE A 63 18.40 -4.89 -7.57
N VAL A 64 18.70 -5.42 -6.38
CA VAL A 64 18.62 -4.70 -5.11
C VAL A 64 19.99 -4.73 -4.43
N ARG A 65 20.50 -3.54 -4.07
CA ARG A 65 21.77 -3.39 -3.37
C ARG A 65 21.67 -2.36 -2.23
N PRO A 66 22.49 -2.51 -1.17
CA PRO A 66 23.33 -3.67 -0.83
C PRO A 66 22.53 -4.96 -0.50
N GLU A 67 23.22 -6.09 -0.45
CA GLU A 67 22.64 -7.44 -0.25
C GLU A 67 21.72 -7.52 0.99
N MET A 68 22.06 -6.78 2.05
CA MET A 68 21.23 -6.70 3.25
C MET A 68 19.78 -6.28 2.94
N TYR A 69 19.57 -5.26 2.10
CA TYR A 69 18.21 -4.82 1.74
C TYR A 69 17.50 -5.81 0.82
N ARG A 70 18.25 -6.47 -0.08
CA ARG A 70 17.71 -7.57 -0.90
C ARG A 70 17.12 -8.66 -0.02
N ASN A 71 17.88 -9.09 0.99
CA ASN A 71 17.44 -10.13 1.92
C ASN A 71 16.23 -9.68 2.73
N ASN A 72 16.20 -8.42 3.19
CA ASN A 72 15.04 -7.86 3.89
C ASN A 72 13.77 -7.86 3.03
N ILE A 73 13.87 -7.42 1.78
CA ILE A 73 12.74 -7.41 0.83
C ILE A 73 12.26 -8.83 0.54
N LEU A 74 13.17 -9.77 0.25
CA LEU A 74 12.82 -11.17 0.02
C LEU A 74 12.15 -11.79 1.26
N ASN A 75 12.65 -11.53 2.46
CA ASN A 75 12.06 -12.01 3.70
C ASN A 75 10.63 -11.45 3.88
N ARG A 76 10.42 -10.16 3.60
CA ARG A 76 9.09 -9.53 3.67
C ARG A 76 8.12 -10.12 2.64
N LEU A 77 8.57 -10.35 1.41
CA LEU A 77 7.73 -10.89 0.33
C LEU A 77 7.36 -12.36 0.55
N ARG A 78 8.20 -13.12 1.27
CA ARG A 78 7.98 -14.54 1.56
C ARG A 78 7.24 -14.81 2.86
N ASP A 79 7.06 -13.80 3.71
CA ASP A 79 6.36 -13.99 4.99
C ASP A 79 4.89 -14.39 4.73
N PRO A 80 4.50 -15.66 5.01
CA PRO A 80 3.15 -16.12 4.73
C PRO A 80 2.10 -15.44 5.63
N LYS A 81 2.53 -14.81 6.73
CA LYS A 81 1.64 -14.05 7.62
C LYS A 81 1.34 -12.65 7.09
N LYS A 82 2.12 -12.18 6.11
CA LYS A 82 1.99 -10.83 5.54
C LYS A 82 2.00 -10.92 4.00
N PRO A 83 1.02 -11.55 3.36
CA PRO A 83 0.96 -11.59 1.91
C PRO A 83 0.91 -10.17 1.33
N LEU A 84 1.41 -10.02 0.11
CA LEU A 84 1.35 -8.78 -0.64
C LEU A 84 -0.12 -8.50 -1.02
N GLY A 85 -0.69 -7.45 -0.46
CA GLY A 85 -2.05 -7.02 -0.77
C GLY A 85 -2.12 -6.20 -2.06
N ASP A 86 -3.34 -5.98 -2.54
CA ASP A 86 -3.60 -5.02 -3.63
C ASP A 86 -3.34 -3.59 -3.14
N LEU A 87 -2.82 -2.76 -4.04
CA LEU A 87 -2.41 -1.39 -3.74
C LEU A 87 -3.48 -0.42 -4.23
N SER A 88 -4.00 0.42 -3.34
CA SER A 88 -4.83 1.57 -3.71
C SER A 88 -3.98 2.58 -4.49
N ILE A 89 -4.43 2.99 -5.69
CA ILE A 89 -3.69 3.88 -6.60
C ILE A 89 -4.48 5.14 -6.98
N SER A 90 -5.60 5.42 -6.31
CA SER A 90 -6.38 6.63 -6.55
C SER A 90 -7.10 7.09 -5.29
N ARG A 91 -7.58 8.33 -5.27
CA ARG A 91 -8.35 8.94 -4.17
C ARG A 91 -9.49 9.79 -4.75
N THR A 92 -10.57 9.95 -4.00
CA THR A 92 -11.70 10.83 -4.37
C THR A 92 -11.89 12.02 -3.45
N THR A 93 -11.07 12.15 -2.41
CA THR A 93 -11.24 13.14 -1.34
C THR A 93 -10.66 14.52 -1.65
N PHE A 94 -9.84 14.64 -2.70
CA PHE A 94 -9.21 15.89 -3.13
C PHE A 94 -9.15 15.96 -4.65
N GLU A 95 -9.13 17.17 -5.21
CA GLU A 95 -9.07 17.39 -6.67
C GLU A 95 -7.65 17.59 -7.21
N TRP A 96 -6.66 17.80 -6.34
CA TRP A 96 -5.27 18.05 -6.72
C TRP A 96 -4.51 16.73 -6.92
N GLY A 97 -4.13 16.44 -8.17
CA GLY A 97 -3.39 15.23 -8.53
C GLY A 97 -3.37 14.99 -10.03
N VAL A 98 -2.82 13.86 -10.47
CA VAL A 98 -2.90 13.48 -11.89
C VAL A 98 -4.27 12.87 -12.14
N ARG A 99 -5.03 13.45 -13.08
CA ARG A 99 -6.36 12.92 -13.43
C ARG A 99 -6.24 11.52 -14.02
N VAL A 100 -7.19 10.66 -13.65
CA VAL A 100 -7.33 9.36 -14.29
C VAL A 100 -7.65 9.54 -15.79
N PRO A 101 -7.21 8.60 -16.65
CA PRO A 101 -7.44 8.71 -18.09
C PRO A 101 -8.92 8.84 -18.47
N GLU A 102 -9.17 9.31 -19.70
CA GLU A 102 -10.52 9.33 -20.27
C GLU A 102 -11.16 7.93 -20.25
N GLY A 103 -12.45 7.86 -19.92
CA GLY A 103 -13.18 6.60 -19.74
C GLY A 103 -13.19 6.06 -18.30
N PHE A 104 -12.44 6.64 -17.37
CA PHE A 104 -12.51 6.38 -15.94
C PHE A 104 -13.28 7.48 -15.19
N ASP A 105 -13.81 7.15 -14.01
CA ASP A 105 -14.50 8.13 -13.15
C ASP A 105 -13.57 9.28 -12.74
N GLN A 106 -13.87 10.48 -13.24
CA GLN A 106 -13.09 11.71 -13.06
C GLN A 106 -13.15 12.28 -11.64
N LYS A 107 -13.93 11.68 -10.73
CA LYS A 107 -13.83 11.95 -9.29
C LYS A 107 -12.52 11.45 -8.70
N HIS A 108 -11.83 10.52 -9.36
CA HIS A 108 -10.57 9.97 -8.89
C HIS A 108 -9.37 10.78 -9.39
N VAL A 109 -8.41 10.97 -8.50
CA VAL A 109 -7.06 11.48 -8.80
C VAL A 109 -6.01 10.49 -8.32
N MET A 110 -4.87 10.44 -9.01
CA MET A 110 -3.68 9.64 -8.65
C MET A 110 -2.62 10.50 -7.98
#